data_AF-A0A7X9PKB7-F1
#
_entry.id   AF-A0A7X9PKB7-F1
#
_cell.length_a   1.000
_cell.length_b   1.000
_cell.length_c   1.000
_cell.angle_alpha   90.00
_cell.angle_beta   90.00
_cell.angle_gamma   90.00
#
_symmetry.space_group_name_H-M   'P 1'
#
loop_
_entity.id
_entity.type
_entity.pdbx_description
1 polymer ?
#
loop_
_entity_poly.entity_id
_entity_poly.type
_entity_poly.pdbx_seq_one_letter_code
_entity_poly.pdbx_strand_id
1 'polypeptide(L)'
;MVPILIVLFLIAQVIGMKQMERAVSIVNATMTGDTKVIEEADGSASARITPVINTVKNIDLEANETWFGKGTRSEDWKTTWMENNDRKLDLVEQYGLIAFIISLIFVYSTMIRNFLSIESLIFIFLLSASLVNLYYTWAIMMLFATIRYFQQQNKYSKNVL
;
A
#
# COMPACT_ATOMS: atom_id res chain seq x y z
N MET A 1 10.03 -5.26 -23.44
CA MET A 1 9.42 -5.82 -22.20
C MET A 1 7.94 -5.50 -22.08
N VAL A 2 7.50 -4.25 -22.23
CA VAL A 2 6.07 -3.87 -22.18
C VAL A 2 5.15 -4.66 -23.15
N PRO A 3 5.51 -4.92 -24.42
CA PRO A 3 4.64 -5.68 -25.33
C PRO A 3 4.43 -7.14 -24.90
N ILE A 4 5.48 -7.76 -24.34
CA ILE A 4 5.43 -9.16 -23.87
C ILE A 4 4.50 -9.28 -22.65
N LEU A 5 4.53 -8.30 -21.74
CA LEU A 5 3.63 -8.26 -20.58
C LEU A 5 2.17 -8.13 -20.99
N ILE A 6 1.86 -7.33 -22.01
CA ILE A 6 0.49 -7.18 -22.54
C ILE A 6 0.01 -8.49 -23.16
N VAL A 7 0.85 -9.16 -23.94
CA VAL A 7 0.50 -10.45 -24.55
C VAL A 7 0.26 -11.52 -23.48
N LEU A 8 1.12 -11.61 -22.47
CA LEU A 8 0.93 -12.52 -21.34
C LEU A 8 -0.34 -12.21 -20.55
N PHE A 9 -0.68 -10.93 -20.39
CA PHE A 9 -1.93 -10.49 -19.74
C PHE A 9 -3.16 -10.94 -20.52
N LEU A 10 -3.18 -10.77 -21.85
CA LEU A 10 -4.29 -11.20 -22.70
C LEU A 10 -4.45 -12.73 -22.68
N ILE A 11 -3.33 -13.47 -22.75
CA ILE A 11 -3.34 -14.94 -22.66
C ILE A 11 -3.88 -15.40 -21.30
N ALA A 12 -3.44 -14.77 -20.20
CA ALA A 12 -3.91 -15.10 -18.85
C ALA A 12 -5.43 -14.88 -18.67
N GLN A 13 -6.00 -13.86 -19.32
CA GLN A 13 -7.45 -13.65 -19.33
C GLN A 13 -8.19 -14.73 -20.13
N VAL A 14 -7.66 -15.13 -21.29
CA VAL A 14 -8.28 -16.17 -22.13
C VAL A 14 -8.25 -17.54 -21.46
N ILE A 15 -7.23 -17.84 -20.66
CA ILE A 15 -7.09 -19.09 -19.93
C ILE A 15 -8.09 -19.18 -18.74
N GLY A 16 -8.85 -18.12 -18.43
CA GLY A 16 -9.78 -18.11 -17.30
C GLY A 16 -9.05 -18.23 -15.96
N MET A 17 -7.86 -17.62 -15.87
CA MET A 17 -7.09 -17.64 -14.63
C MET A 17 -7.86 -16.90 -13.55
N LYS A 18 -8.41 -17.64 -12.58
CA LYS A 18 -9.18 -17.10 -11.44
C LYS A 18 -8.50 -15.92 -10.72
N GLN A 19 -7.16 -15.89 -10.66
CA GLN A 19 -6.42 -14.77 -10.05
C GLN A 19 -6.48 -13.49 -10.89
N MET A 20 -6.52 -13.61 -12.22
CA MET A 20 -6.66 -12.49 -13.13
C MET A 20 -8.08 -11.93 -13.09
N GLU A 21 -9.10 -12.80 -13.08
CA GLU A 21 -10.50 -12.40 -12.91
C GLU A 21 -10.73 -11.68 -11.57
N ARG A 22 -10.14 -12.18 -10.47
CA ARG A 22 -10.16 -11.49 -9.17
C ARG A 22 -9.52 -10.11 -9.26
N ALA A 23 -8.35 -9.99 -9.88
CA ALA A 23 -7.67 -8.71 -10.03
C ALA A 23 -8.52 -7.70 -10.83
N VAL A 24 -9.14 -8.10 -11.93
CA VAL A 24 -10.04 -7.23 -12.71
C VAL A 24 -11.28 -6.85 -11.90
N SER A 25 -11.90 -7.80 -11.20
CA SER A 25 -13.07 -7.56 -10.36
C SER A 25 -12.78 -6.55 -9.26
N ILE A 26 -11.65 -6.68 -8.56
CA ILE A 26 -11.22 -5.74 -7.51
C ILE A 26 -10.98 -4.35 -8.08
N VAL A 27 -10.34 -4.23 -9.25
CA VAL A 27 -10.10 -2.93 -9.88
C VAL A 27 -11.43 -2.26 -10.21
N ASN A 28 -12.37 -2.98 -10.82
CA ASN A 28 -13.70 -2.47 -11.14
C ASN A 28 -14.48 -2.09 -9.87
N ALA A 29 -14.45 -2.93 -8.84
CA ALA A 29 -15.08 -2.65 -7.54
C ALA A 29 -14.46 -1.43 -6.87
N THR A 30 -13.13 -1.28 -6.91
CA THR A 30 -12.41 -0.13 -6.35
C THR A 30 -12.82 1.18 -7.04
N MET A 31 -13.07 1.15 -8.36
CA MET A 31 -13.56 2.32 -9.10
C MET A 31 -14.96 2.78 -8.69
N THR A 32 -15.80 1.89 -8.13
CA THR A 32 -17.10 2.28 -7.57
C THR A 32 -16.95 3.10 -6.28
N GLY A 33 -15.84 2.93 -5.58
CA GLY A 33 -15.60 3.51 -4.26
C GLY A 33 -16.52 2.96 -3.15
N ASP A 34 -17.35 1.96 -3.43
CA ASP A 34 -18.19 1.31 -2.42
C ASP A 34 -17.42 0.17 -1.75
N THR A 35 -17.20 0.29 -0.45
CA THR A 35 -16.40 -0.65 0.34
C THR A 35 -17.04 -2.02 0.45
N LYS A 36 -18.37 -2.12 0.35
CA LYS A 36 -19.11 -3.39 0.35
C LYS A 36 -18.90 -4.15 -0.95
N VAL A 37 -18.96 -3.44 -2.08
CA VAL A 37 -18.71 -4.02 -3.42
C VAL A 37 -17.26 -4.52 -3.52
N ILE A 38 -16.31 -3.83 -2.89
CA ILE A 38 -14.90 -4.27 -2.83
C ILE A 38 -14.75 -5.50 -1.95
N GLU A 39 -15.44 -5.58 -0.82
CA GLU A 39 -15.45 -6.74 0.07
C GLU A 39 -16.02 -7.99 -0.61
N GLU A 40 -17.13 -7.85 -1.32
CA GLU A 40 -17.75 -8.93 -2.10
C GLU A 40 -16.86 -9.40 -3.25
N ALA A 41 -16.11 -8.49 -3.88
CA ALA A 41 -15.17 -8.82 -4.95
C ALA A 41 -13.95 -9.59 -4.42
N ASP A 42 -13.37 -9.13 -3.30
CA ASP A 42 -12.26 -9.81 -2.62
C ASP A 42 -12.04 -9.30 -1.19
N GLY A 43 -12.37 -10.13 -0.20
CA GLY A 43 -12.18 -9.77 1.21
C GLY A 43 -10.72 -9.48 1.61
N SER A 44 -9.74 -10.14 0.98
CA SER A 44 -8.31 -9.93 1.30
C SER A 44 -7.80 -8.60 0.73
N ALA A 45 -8.24 -8.23 -0.49
CA ALA A 45 -7.92 -6.94 -1.05
C ALA A 45 -8.70 -5.81 -0.36
N SER A 46 -9.96 -6.05 0.00
CA SER A 46 -10.78 -5.12 0.80
C SER A 46 -10.13 -4.76 2.13
N ALA A 47 -9.50 -5.73 2.81
CA ALA A 47 -8.69 -5.50 4.02
C ALA A 47 -7.64 -4.39 3.86
N ARG A 48 -7.14 -4.17 2.65
CA ARG A 48 -6.05 -3.24 2.33
C ARG A 48 -6.52 -1.96 1.65
N ILE A 49 -7.55 -2.05 0.80
CA ILE A 49 -8.06 -0.95 -0.03
C ILE A 49 -9.08 -0.11 0.75
N THR A 50 -9.99 -0.75 1.49
CA THR A 50 -11.05 -0.08 2.26
C THR A 50 -10.50 0.98 3.23
N PRO A 51 -9.44 0.72 4.03
CA PRO A 51 -8.83 1.75 4.87
C PRO A 51 -8.35 2.97 4.09
N VAL A 52 -7.81 2.78 2.90
CA VAL A 52 -7.30 3.87 2.05
C VAL A 52 -8.47 4.70 1.53
N ILE A 53 -9.50 4.07 0.97
CA ILE A 53 -10.69 4.74 0.44
C ILE A 53 -11.40 5.54 1.55
N ASN A 54 -11.63 4.92 2.70
CA ASN A 54 -12.30 5.58 3.82
C ASN A 54 -11.46 6.71 4.41
N THR A 55 -10.14 6.59 4.41
CA THR A 55 -9.28 7.71 4.81
C THR A 55 -9.49 8.86 3.84
N VAL A 56 -9.41 8.64 2.53
CA VAL A 56 -9.59 9.71 1.54
C VAL A 56 -11.00 10.32 1.60
N LYS A 57 -12.05 9.51 1.77
CA LYS A 57 -13.45 9.99 1.81
C LYS A 57 -13.81 10.74 3.08
N ASN A 58 -13.34 10.25 4.23
CA ASN A 58 -13.82 10.69 5.54
C ASN A 58 -12.77 11.51 6.30
N ILE A 59 -11.72 12.01 5.64
CA ILE A 59 -10.72 12.84 6.30
C ILE A 59 -11.22 14.27 6.46
N ASP A 60 -11.22 14.73 7.70
CA ASP A 60 -11.49 16.12 8.04
C ASP A 60 -10.14 16.82 8.27
N LEU A 61 -9.76 17.71 7.36
CA LEU A 61 -8.48 18.41 7.41
C LEU A 61 -8.46 19.59 8.39
N GLU A 62 -9.63 20.03 8.89
CA GLU A 62 -9.75 21.10 9.87
C GLU A 62 -9.53 20.58 11.31
N ALA A 63 -9.75 19.30 11.50
CA ALA A 63 -9.58 18.62 12.78
C ALA A 63 -8.10 18.43 13.16
N ASN A 64 -7.70 18.87 14.35
CA ASN A 64 -6.31 18.72 14.84
C ASN A 64 -5.91 17.25 14.99
N GLU A 65 -6.85 16.38 15.39
CA GLU A 65 -6.63 14.94 15.50
C GLU A 65 -6.28 14.27 14.17
N THR A 66 -6.65 14.84 13.03
CA THR A 66 -6.26 14.33 11.72
C THR A 66 -4.75 14.52 11.49
N TRP A 67 -4.18 15.61 11.99
CA TRP A 67 -2.76 15.93 11.79
C TRP A 67 -1.85 15.24 12.79
N PHE A 68 -2.25 15.17 14.06
CA PHE A 68 -1.44 14.64 15.16
C PHE A 68 -1.83 13.24 15.63
N GLY A 69 -2.98 12.72 15.18
CA GLY A 69 -3.50 11.42 15.56
C GLY A 69 -4.29 11.43 16.87
N LYS A 70 -4.98 10.32 17.13
CA LYS A 70 -5.79 10.11 18.34
C LYS A 70 -5.03 9.39 19.45
N GLY A 71 -3.76 9.04 19.22
CA GLY A 71 -2.92 8.29 20.16
C GLY A 71 -3.00 6.77 19.99
N THR A 72 -2.19 6.06 20.76
CA THR A 72 -2.06 4.59 20.74
C THR A 72 -3.29 3.93 21.35
N ARG A 73 -3.86 2.94 20.67
CA ARG A 73 -5.11 2.27 21.09
C ARG A 73 -4.88 0.92 21.78
N SER A 74 -5.78 0.53 22.67
CA SER A 74 -5.77 -0.70 23.51
C SER A 74 -6.25 -1.98 22.78
N GLU A 75 -5.56 -3.12 22.90
CA GLU A 75 -5.77 -4.36 22.13
C GLU A 75 -7.22 -4.72 21.71
N ASP A 76 -8.21 -4.51 22.58
CA ASP A 76 -9.65 -4.71 22.29
C ASP A 76 -10.16 -3.96 21.03
N TRP A 77 -9.48 -2.88 20.63
CA TRP A 77 -9.84 -2.10 19.45
C TRP A 77 -9.59 -2.87 18.14
N LYS A 78 -8.61 -3.79 18.11
CA LYS A 78 -8.20 -4.49 16.87
C LYS A 78 -9.27 -5.45 16.37
N THR A 79 -9.98 -6.11 17.28
CA THR A 79 -11.07 -7.04 16.97
C THR A 79 -12.24 -6.28 16.33
N THR A 80 -12.65 -5.17 16.95
CA THR A 80 -13.69 -4.28 16.45
C THR A 80 -13.29 -3.56 15.15
N TRP A 81 -11.98 -3.35 14.92
CA TRP A 81 -11.46 -2.71 13.71
C TRP A 81 -11.48 -3.62 12.48
N MET A 82 -11.27 -4.92 12.64
CA MET A 82 -11.38 -5.87 11.52
C MET A 82 -12.81 -6.00 11.00
N GLU A 83 -13.80 -5.80 11.87
CA GLU A 83 -15.24 -5.92 11.57
C GLU A 83 -15.87 -4.61 11.04
N ASN A 84 -15.21 -3.47 11.21
CA ASN A 84 -15.75 -2.16 10.84
C ASN A 84 -15.42 -1.77 9.39
N ASN A 85 -16.47 -1.60 8.59
CA ASN A 85 -16.38 -1.16 7.20
C ASN A 85 -16.00 0.32 7.01
N ASP A 86 -15.99 1.11 8.09
CA ASP A 86 -15.56 2.53 8.11
C ASP A 86 -14.10 2.74 8.55
N ARG A 87 -13.33 1.66 8.68
CA ARG A 87 -11.93 1.71 9.12
C ARG A 87 -11.10 2.68 8.26
N LYS A 88 -10.23 3.47 8.90
CA LYS A 88 -9.23 4.33 8.26
C LYS A 88 -7.84 3.70 8.33
N LEU A 89 -6.86 4.29 7.65
CA LEU A 89 -5.46 3.91 7.73
C LEU A 89 -4.97 4.02 9.16
N ASP A 90 -4.47 2.91 9.68
CA ASP A 90 -4.12 2.77 11.10
C ASP A 90 -3.06 3.80 11.55
N LEU A 91 -2.03 4.00 10.71
CA LEU A 91 -0.98 4.98 10.99
C LEU A 91 -1.54 6.42 11.05
N VAL A 92 -2.46 6.76 10.15
CA VAL A 92 -3.08 8.10 10.11
C VAL A 92 -3.97 8.31 11.32
N GLU A 93 -4.70 7.28 11.74
CA GLU A 93 -5.63 7.41 12.85
C GLU A 93 -4.93 7.47 14.22
N GLN A 94 -3.84 6.70 14.40
CA GLN A 94 -3.09 6.68 15.65
C GLN A 94 -2.08 7.83 15.76
N TYR A 95 -1.32 8.10 14.69
CA TYR A 95 -0.17 9.02 14.70
C TYR A 95 -0.36 10.26 13.81
N GLY A 96 -1.47 10.35 13.09
CA GLY A 96 -1.81 11.51 12.27
C GLY A 96 -1.20 11.51 10.88
N LEU A 97 -1.68 12.44 10.05
CA LEU A 97 -1.17 12.67 8.69
C LEU A 97 0.31 13.07 8.67
N ILE A 98 0.78 13.83 9.66
CA ILE A 98 2.18 14.29 9.69
C ILE A 98 3.11 13.08 9.82
N ALA A 99 2.81 12.16 10.72
CA ALA A 99 3.58 10.93 10.87
C ALA A 99 3.53 10.06 9.60
N PHE A 100 2.37 9.99 8.94
CA PHE A 100 2.24 9.31 7.65
C PHE A 100 3.14 9.93 6.58
N ILE A 101 3.14 11.25 6.41
CA ILE A 101 4.00 11.94 5.44
C ILE A 101 5.48 11.72 5.76
N ILE A 102 5.88 11.84 7.03
CA ILE A 102 7.26 11.58 7.46
C ILE A 102 7.66 10.14 7.14
N SER A 103 6.75 9.17 7.34
CA SER A 103 7.03 7.76 7.01
C SER A 103 7.24 7.54 5.52
N LEU A 104 6.46 8.21 4.65
CA LEU A 104 6.65 8.15 3.21
C LEU A 104 7.99 8.76 2.80
N ILE A 105 8.32 9.94 3.34
CA ILE A 105 9.62 10.59 3.11
C ILE A 105 10.75 9.66 3.55
N PHE A 106 10.64 9.03 4.71
CA PHE A 106 11.63 8.10 5.21
C PHE A 106 11.82 6.92 4.24
N VAL A 107 10.75 6.26 3.79
CA VAL A 107 10.84 5.11 2.87
C VAL A 107 11.45 5.51 1.53
N TYR A 108 11.00 6.61 0.92
CA TYR A 108 11.55 7.09 -0.35
C TYR A 108 12.96 7.70 -0.23
N SER A 109 13.34 8.19 0.95
CA SER A 109 14.68 8.69 1.20
C SER A 109 15.67 7.58 1.55
N THR A 110 15.22 6.46 2.11
CA THR A 110 16.12 5.40 2.64
C THR A 110 16.08 4.09 1.87
N MET A 111 14.92 3.68 1.34
CA MET A 111 14.70 2.33 0.83
C MET A 111 14.40 2.31 -0.67
N ILE A 112 13.57 3.23 -1.16
CA ILE A 112 13.14 3.24 -2.56
C ILE A 112 13.82 4.36 -3.32
N ARG A 113 14.58 4.03 -4.37
CA ARG A 113 15.35 5.04 -5.12
C ARG A 113 14.54 5.82 -6.15
N ASN A 114 13.67 5.14 -6.91
CA ASN A 114 12.91 5.73 -8.00
C ASN A 114 11.41 5.53 -7.72
N PHE A 115 10.60 6.55 -7.92
CA PHE A 115 9.14 6.46 -7.68
C PHE A 115 8.42 5.51 -8.65
N LEU A 116 8.88 5.42 -9.89
CA LEU A 116 8.34 4.48 -10.89
C LEU A 116 9.16 3.19 -10.90
N SER A 117 9.15 2.49 -9.76
CA SER A 117 9.86 1.23 -9.61
C SER A 117 8.94 0.12 -9.08
N ILE A 118 9.39 -1.13 -9.21
CA ILE A 118 8.65 -2.29 -8.71
C ILE A 118 8.52 -2.21 -7.18
N GLU A 119 9.53 -1.68 -6.51
CA GLU A 119 9.54 -1.44 -5.07
C GLU A 119 8.41 -0.48 -4.65
N SER A 120 8.17 0.60 -5.40
CA SER A 120 7.03 1.50 -5.17
C SER A 120 5.68 0.83 -5.39
N LEU A 121 5.55 -0.02 -6.42
CA LEU A 121 4.31 -0.77 -6.65
C LEU A 121 4.03 -1.74 -5.48
N ILE A 122 5.05 -2.47 -5.03
CA ILE A 122 4.92 -3.37 -3.87
C ILE A 122 4.58 -2.56 -2.62
N PHE A 123 5.26 -1.43 -2.38
CA PHE A 123 5.00 -0.60 -1.22
C PHE A 123 3.57 -0.06 -1.18
N ILE A 124 3.05 0.44 -2.31
CA ILE A 124 1.71 1.03 -2.37
C ILE A 124 0.62 -0.05 -2.35
N PHE A 125 0.72 -1.07 -3.21
CA PHE A 125 -0.37 -2.04 -3.40
C PHE A 125 -0.30 -3.23 -2.43
N LEU A 126 0.90 -3.70 -2.07
CA LEU A 126 1.05 -4.85 -1.17
C LEU A 126 1.05 -4.41 0.30
N LEU A 127 1.73 -3.30 0.60
CA LEU A 127 1.94 -2.80 1.96
C LEU A 127 1.05 -1.61 2.32
N SER A 128 0.11 -1.23 1.45
CA SER A 128 -0.82 -0.11 1.65
C SER A 128 -0.13 1.22 1.98
N ALA A 129 1.09 1.42 1.46
CA ALA A 129 1.95 2.58 1.74
C ALA A 129 2.15 2.85 3.25
N SER A 130 2.13 1.81 4.07
CA SER A 130 2.17 1.93 5.54
C SER A 130 3.31 1.12 6.15
N LEU A 131 3.88 1.65 7.23
CA LEU A 131 4.85 0.97 8.10
C LEU A 131 4.13 0.30 9.27
N VAL A 132 3.13 -0.53 8.96
CA VAL A 132 2.47 -1.33 9.99
C VAL A 132 3.50 -2.25 10.63
N ASN A 133 3.41 -2.42 11.95
CA ASN A 133 4.32 -3.26 12.71
C ASN A 133 4.05 -4.76 12.48
N LEU A 134 4.33 -5.22 11.26
CA LEU A 134 4.23 -6.60 10.82
C LEU A 134 5.60 -7.05 10.33
N TYR A 135 6.03 -8.23 10.76
CA TYR A 135 7.37 -8.75 10.49
C TYR A 135 7.71 -8.79 8.99
N TYR A 136 6.74 -9.16 8.15
CA TYR A 136 6.93 -9.22 6.71
C TYR A 136 7.11 -7.83 6.07
N THR A 137 6.45 -6.80 6.60
CA THR A 137 6.61 -5.42 6.12
C THR A 137 8.05 -4.97 6.29
N TRP A 138 8.62 -5.18 7.48
CA TRP A 138 10.01 -4.83 7.76
C TRP A 138 11.02 -5.68 6.97
N ALA A 139 10.73 -6.96 6.76
CA ALA A 139 11.57 -7.80 5.90
C ALA A 139 11.63 -7.26 4.46
N ILE A 140 10.49 -6.84 3.90
CA ILE A 140 10.44 -6.23 2.56
C ILE A 140 11.16 -4.87 2.54
N MET A 141 11.00 -4.05 3.59
CA MET A 141 11.72 -2.78 3.71
C MET A 141 13.25 -2.96 3.74
N MET A 142 13.74 -3.96 4.47
CA MET A 142 15.16 -4.30 4.48
C MET A 142 15.65 -4.76 3.11
N LEU A 143 14.86 -5.57 2.41
CA LEU A 143 15.16 -5.98 1.03
C LEU A 143 15.30 -4.76 0.10
N PHE A 144 14.39 -3.80 0.18
CA PHE A 144 14.46 -2.55 -0.61
C PHE A 144 15.71 -1.75 -0.28
N ALA A 145 16.06 -1.61 1.01
CA ALA A 145 17.30 -0.95 1.42
C ALA A 145 18.54 -1.65 0.83
N THR A 146 18.59 -2.98 0.85
CA THR A 146 19.68 -3.75 0.25
C THR A 146 19.76 -3.55 -1.27
N ILE A 147 18.63 -3.60 -1.97
CA ILE A 147 18.58 -3.35 -3.42
C ILE A 147 19.10 -1.94 -3.73
N ARG A 148 18.65 -0.94 -2.96
CA ARG A 148 19.10 0.45 -3.13
C ARG A 148 20.60 0.61 -2.93
N TYR A 149 21.17 -0.06 -1.91
CA TYR A 149 22.61 -0.04 -1.68
C TYR A 149 23.38 -0.52 -2.92
N PHE A 150 23.01 -1.66 -3.50
CA PHE A 150 23.65 -2.16 -4.72
C PHE A 150 23.38 -1.29 -5.94
N GLN A 151 22.19 -0.69 -6.06
CA GLN A 151 21.90 0.28 -7.12
C GLN A 151 22.78 1.54 -7.03
N GLN A 152 23.06 2.01 -5.81
CA GLN A 152 23.95 3.15 -5.58
C GLN A 152 25.39 2.78 -5.94
N GLN A 153 25.90 1.65 -5.43
CA GLN A 153 27.25 1.17 -5.72
C GLN A 153 27.51 1.02 -7.22
N ASN A 154 26.57 0.40 -7.95
CA ASN A 154 26.67 0.26 -9.41
C ASN A 154 26.69 1.62 -10.14
N LYS A 155 25.97 2.63 -9.63
CA LYS A 155 26.01 3.98 -10.21
C LYS A 155 27.35 4.66 -9.94
N TYR A 156 27.87 4.55 -8.72
CA TYR A 156 29.20 5.08 -8.39
C TYR A 156 30.28 4.45 -9.26
N SER A 157 30.27 3.12 -9.42
CA SER A 157 31.24 2.42 -10.28
C SER A 157 31.16 2.84 -11.76
N LYS A 158 29.96 3.14 -12.28
CA LYS A 158 29.80 3.64 -13.66
C LYS A 158 30.20 5.10 -13.88
N ASN A 159 30.26 5.91 -12.82
CA ASN A 159 30.63 7.33 -12.91
C ASN A 159 32.15 7.56 -12.77
N VAL A 160 32.92 6.52 -12.41
CA VAL A 160 34.38 6.57 -12.23
C VAL A 160 35.14 6.05 -13.47
N LEU A 161 34.43 5.38 -14.39
CA LEU A 161 34.89 5.01 -15.73
C LEU A 161 34.46 6.09 -16.74
#